data_AF-A0A166AJP7-F1
#
_entry.id   AF-A0A166AJP7-F1
#
_cell.length_a   1.000
_cell.length_b   1.000
_cell.length_c   1.000
_cell.angle_alpha   90.00
_cell.angle_beta   90.00
_cell.angle_gamma   90.00
#
_symmetry.space_group_name_H-M   'P 1'
#
loop_
_entity.id
_entity.type
_entity.pdbx_description
1 polymer ?
#
loop_
_entity_poly.entity_id
_entity_poly.type
_entity_poly.pdbx_seq_one_letter_code
_entity_poly.pdbx_strand_id
1 'polypeptide(L)'
;MMNEIKLTGESKNIVSDNISKLKEIFPDVITENKIDFKKLELILGEDIDVFHEKYSFTWPGKIQAIKESQKQSTGTLRPCREESKDWDSTQNLYIEGDNLEVLKLLQKSYYNKIKCIYIDPPYNTGKDFIYKDNFKDNLENYLELTGQLVTGEREREREHWY
;
A
#
# COMPACT_ATOMS: atom_id res chain seq x y z
N MET A 1 24.00 -23.26 4.91
CA MET A 1 22.64 -23.60 5.38
C MET A 1 21.71 -22.54 4.78
N MET A 2 20.96 -22.89 3.74
CA MET A 2 20.03 -21.97 3.08
C MET A 2 18.80 -21.81 3.96
N ASN A 3 18.51 -20.60 4.43
CA ASN A 3 17.25 -20.30 5.10
C ASN A 3 16.11 -20.49 4.09
N GLU A 4 15.29 -21.50 4.30
CA GLU A 4 14.00 -21.65 3.61
C GLU A 4 13.14 -20.43 3.93
N ILE A 5 13.02 -19.50 2.96
CA ILE A 5 12.04 -18.43 3.05
C ILE A 5 10.68 -19.08 2.78
N LYS A 6 9.97 -19.49 3.84
CA LYS A 6 8.54 -19.81 3.73
C LYS A 6 7.83 -18.61 3.10
N LEU A 7 7.33 -18.76 1.87
CA LEU A 7 6.51 -17.75 1.23
C LEU A 7 5.14 -17.73 1.91
N THR A 8 4.94 -16.82 2.87
CA THR A 8 3.70 -16.68 3.64
C THR A 8 2.57 -15.99 2.87
N GLY A 9 2.77 -15.61 1.60
CA GLY A 9 1.76 -14.93 0.78
C GLY A 9 1.43 -13.49 1.22
N GLU A 10 1.94 -13.05 2.36
CA GLU A 10 1.69 -11.72 2.91
C GLU A 10 2.70 -10.67 2.40
N SER A 11 2.23 -9.43 2.24
CA SER A 11 3.10 -8.29 1.96
C SER A 11 3.97 -7.92 3.18
N LYS A 12 4.99 -7.08 2.94
CA LYS A 12 5.98 -6.68 3.95
C LYS A 12 5.33 -5.96 5.13
N ASN A 13 5.65 -6.38 6.36
CA ASN A 13 5.14 -5.75 7.59
C ASN A 13 6.03 -4.55 7.99
N ILE A 14 5.62 -3.35 7.57
CA ILE A 14 6.39 -2.12 7.80
C ILE A 14 6.57 -1.83 9.31
N VAL A 15 5.55 -2.14 10.12
CA VAL A 15 5.60 -1.88 11.57
C VAL A 15 6.63 -2.77 12.25
N SER A 16 6.63 -4.07 11.93
CA SER A 16 7.61 -5.04 12.45
C SER A 16 9.04 -4.66 12.05
N ASP A 17 9.24 -4.24 10.80
CA ASP A 17 10.55 -3.82 10.31
C ASP A 17 11.05 -2.56 11.02
N ASN A 18 10.18 -1.58 11.25
CA ASN A 18 10.52 -0.37 11.98
C ASN A 18 10.90 -0.67 13.44
N ILE A 19 10.16 -1.57 14.10
CA ILE A 19 10.49 -2.02 15.46
C ILE A 19 11.86 -2.73 15.48
N SER A 20 12.13 -3.56 14.47
CA SER A 20 13.40 -4.28 14.35
C SER A 20 14.58 -3.31 14.18
N LYS A 21 14.44 -2.29 13.32
CA LYS A 21 15.45 -1.22 13.17
C LYS A 21 15.65 -0.41 14.44
N LEU A 22 14.57 -0.06 15.14
CA LEU A 22 14.67 0.62 16.43
C LEU A 22 15.39 -0.24 17.47
N LYS A 23 15.17 -1.55 17.46
CA LYS A 23 15.90 -2.50 18.33
C LYS A 23 17.39 -2.55 18.04
N GLU A 24 17.78 -2.48 16.76
CA GLU A 24 19.18 -2.48 16.35
C GLU A 24 19.90 -1.20 16.80
N ILE A 25 19.24 -0.04 16.72
CA ILE A 25 19.84 1.26 17.04
C ILE A 25 19.76 1.55 18.55
N PHE A 26 18.64 1.24 19.19
CA PHE A 26 18.35 1.57 20.59
C PHE A 26 17.80 0.34 21.35
N PRO A 27 18.63 -0.69 21.64
CA PRO A 27 18.16 -1.91 22.29
C PRO A 27 17.56 -1.64 23.68
N ASP A 28 18.10 -0.68 24.43
CA ASP A 28 17.68 -0.36 25.80
C ASP A 28 16.29 0.28 25.90
N VAL A 29 15.79 0.82 24.77
CA VAL A 29 14.46 1.44 24.66
C VAL A 29 13.35 0.38 24.62
N ILE A 30 13.66 -0.86 24.27
CA ILE A 30 12.66 -1.93 24.19
C ILE A 30 12.57 -2.66 25.53
N THR A 31 11.43 -2.55 26.20
CA THR A 31 11.13 -3.26 27.45
C THR A 31 9.88 -4.10 27.24
N GLU A 32 9.95 -5.41 27.50
CA GLU A 32 8.81 -6.35 27.35
C GLU A 32 8.14 -6.31 25.95
N ASN A 33 8.94 -6.24 24.88
CA ASN A 33 8.48 -6.08 23.49
C ASN A 33 7.66 -4.81 23.20
N LYS A 34 7.72 -3.81 24.09
CA LYS A 34 7.13 -2.48 23.88
C LYS A 34 8.23 -1.41 23.85
N ILE A 35 7.96 -0.31 23.16
CA ILE A 35 8.86 0.84 23.08
C ILE A 35 8.62 1.73 24.31
N ASP A 36 9.65 1.94 25.12
CA ASP A 36 9.64 2.87 26.24
C ASP A 36 10.08 4.26 25.78
N PHE A 37 9.10 5.12 25.49
CA PHE A 37 9.37 6.49 25.03
C PHE A 37 10.18 7.32 26.03
N LYS A 38 10.09 7.05 27.34
CA LYS A 38 10.86 7.81 28.33
C LYS A 38 12.34 7.49 28.25
N LYS A 39 12.69 6.22 28.01
CA LYS A 39 14.09 5.82 27.77
C LYS A 39 14.61 6.36 26.45
N LEU A 40 13.76 6.39 25.41
CA LEU A 40 14.12 7.00 24.14
C LEU A 40 14.40 8.50 24.32
N GLU A 41 13.54 9.20 25.05
CA GLU A 41 13.75 10.61 25.38
C GLU A 41 15.05 10.80 26.20
N LEU A 42 15.32 9.94 27.18
CA LEU A 42 16.56 10.01 27.96
C LEU A 42 17.82 9.81 27.11
N ILE A 43 17.78 8.89 26.14
CA ILE A 43 18.92 8.58 25.27
C ILE A 43 19.16 9.69 24.24
N LEU A 44 18.08 10.27 23.70
CA LEU A 44 18.16 11.35 22.71
C LEU A 44 18.48 12.72 23.35
N GLY A 45 18.27 12.88 24.66
CA GLY A 45 18.76 14.02 25.42
C GLY A 45 18.20 15.37 24.96
N GLU A 46 19.10 16.34 24.75
CA GLU A 46 18.74 17.73 24.42
C GLU A 46 18.29 17.92 22.95
N ASP A 47 18.49 16.92 22.08
CA ASP A 47 18.10 16.97 20.66
C ASP A 47 16.60 16.70 20.43
N ILE A 48 15.81 16.67 21.51
CA ILE A 48 14.37 16.48 21.45
C ILE A 48 13.70 17.83 21.30
N ASP A 49 13.17 18.07 20.11
CA ASP A 49 12.41 19.28 19.83
C ASP A 49 11.05 19.27 20.55
N VAL A 50 11.00 19.93 21.71
CA VAL A 50 9.82 20.13 22.57
C VAL A 50 8.96 21.33 22.11
N PHE A 51 9.35 22.06 21.05
CA PHE A 51 8.59 23.23 20.61
C PHE A 51 7.20 22.86 20.09
N HIS A 52 6.21 23.64 20.53
CA HIS A 52 4.79 23.36 20.30
C HIS A 52 4.29 23.86 18.93
N GLU A 53 4.96 24.84 18.32
CA GLU A 53 4.57 25.40 17.03
C GLU A 53 5.19 24.62 15.87
N LYS A 54 4.72 23.38 15.69
CA LYS A 54 5.03 22.59 14.49
C LYS A 54 3.90 22.78 13.49
N TYR A 55 4.20 23.36 12.33
CA TYR A 55 3.27 23.32 11.19
C TYR A 55 3.05 21.85 10.82
N SER A 56 1.89 21.32 11.19
CA SER A 56 1.48 19.97 10.84
C SER A 56 0.24 20.02 9.95
N PHE A 57 0.31 19.33 8.81
CA PHE A 57 -0.85 19.15 7.96
C PHE A 57 -1.70 18.02 8.54
N THR A 58 -2.88 18.35 9.08
CA THR A 58 -3.83 17.40 9.68
C THR A 58 -5.18 17.48 8.98
N TRP A 59 -5.85 16.34 8.84
CA TRP A 59 -7.17 16.23 8.23
C TRP A 59 -7.94 15.04 8.83
N PRO A 60 -9.28 15.06 8.81
CA PRO A 60 -10.10 13.92 9.23
C PRO A 60 -9.68 12.64 8.48
N GLY A 61 -9.50 11.53 9.20
CA GLY A 61 -9.11 10.25 8.59
C GLY A 61 -7.60 10.06 8.37
N LYS A 62 -6.74 11.05 8.64
CA LYS A 62 -5.26 10.91 8.49
C LYS A 62 -4.70 9.65 9.17
N ILE A 63 -5.09 9.40 10.43
CA ILE A 63 -4.63 8.24 11.20
C ILE A 63 -5.11 6.93 10.55
N GLN A 64 -6.33 6.90 10.04
CA GLN A 64 -6.91 5.72 9.38
C GLN A 64 -6.17 5.43 8.07
N ALA A 65 -5.91 6.47 7.25
CA ALA A 65 -5.14 6.34 6.01
C ALA A 65 -3.72 5.77 6.25
N ILE A 66 -3.03 6.25 7.30
CA ILE A 66 -1.72 5.71 7.70
C ILE A 66 -1.84 4.23 8.08
N LYS A 67 -2.82 3.87 8.93
CA LYS A 67 -3.05 2.48 9.32
C LYS A 67 -3.34 1.58 8.12
N GLU A 68 -4.16 2.04 7.18
CA GLU A 68 -4.52 1.27 5.99
C GLU A 68 -3.32 1.07 5.06
N SER A 69 -2.44 2.06 4.92
CA SER A 69 -1.18 1.92 4.17
C SER A 69 -0.21 0.89 4.78
N GLN A 70 -0.28 0.67 6.09
CA GLN A 70 0.57 -0.28 6.82
C GLN A 70 -0.04 -1.69 6.91
N LYS A 71 -1.33 -1.83 6.62
CA LYS A 71 -2.02 -3.12 6.63
C LYS A 71 -1.43 -4.02 5.54
N GLN A 72 -1.05 -5.24 5.94
CA GLN A 72 -0.55 -6.24 5.01
C GLN A 72 -1.64 -6.64 4.02
N SER A 73 -1.24 -6.82 2.76
CA SER A 73 -2.06 -7.44 1.73
C SER A 73 -2.03 -8.96 1.89
N THR A 74 -3.20 -9.57 1.73
CA THR A 74 -3.39 -11.04 1.66
C THR A 74 -3.71 -11.49 0.24
N GLY A 75 -3.71 -10.57 -0.73
CA GLY A 75 -4.00 -10.84 -2.13
C GLY A 75 -2.87 -11.58 -2.83
N THR A 76 -3.15 -12.06 -4.05
CA THR A 76 -2.14 -12.60 -4.95
C THR A 76 -2.42 -12.17 -6.39
N LEU A 77 -1.37 -12.05 -7.20
CA LEU A 77 -1.53 -11.75 -8.62
C LEU A 77 -1.83 -13.04 -9.38
N ARG A 78 -2.94 -13.06 -10.11
CA ARG A 78 -3.30 -14.17 -11.00
C ARG A 78 -2.85 -13.84 -12.43
N PRO A 79 -2.02 -14.68 -13.07
CA PRO A 79 -1.64 -14.48 -14.46
C PRO A 79 -2.85 -14.69 -15.40
N CYS A 80 -3.02 -13.80 -16.38
CA CYS A 80 -4.05 -13.90 -17.42
C CYS A 80 -3.40 -13.99 -18.81
N ARG A 81 -2.99 -15.20 -19.21
CA ARG A 81 -2.27 -15.41 -20.48
C ARG A 81 -3.10 -15.08 -21.71
N GLU A 82 -4.41 -15.35 -21.66
CA GLU A 82 -5.33 -15.18 -22.79
C GLU A 82 -5.50 -13.71 -23.21
N GLU A 83 -5.47 -12.78 -22.26
CA GLU A 83 -5.57 -11.33 -22.52
C GLU A 83 -4.19 -10.64 -22.63
N SER A 84 -3.10 -11.40 -22.48
CA SER A 84 -1.76 -10.85 -22.55
C SER A 84 -1.22 -10.85 -23.97
N LYS A 85 -0.60 -9.74 -24.37
CA LYS A 85 0.17 -9.64 -25.62
C LYS A 85 1.63 -10.03 -25.35
N ASP A 86 2.21 -10.81 -26.26
CA ASP A 86 3.63 -11.20 -26.24
C ASP A 86 4.10 -11.79 -24.90
N TRP A 87 3.31 -12.71 -24.33
CA TRP A 87 3.48 -13.23 -22.96
C TRP A 87 4.91 -13.64 -22.60
N ASP A 88 5.60 -14.34 -23.50
CA ASP A 88 6.94 -14.89 -23.22
C ASP A 88 8.08 -13.87 -23.44
N SER A 89 7.83 -12.73 -24.09
CA SER A 89 8.87 -11.76 -24.48
C SER A 89 8.68 -10.35 -23.94
N THR A 90 7.45 -9.96 -23.59
CA THR A 90 7.16 -8.62 -23.08
C THR A 90 7.89 -8.34 -21.76
N GLN A 91 8.40 -7.12 -21.62
CA GLN A 91 8.97 -6.60 -20.37
C GLN A 91 7.99 -5.66 -19.66
N ASN A 92 6.79 -5.48 -20.21
CA ASN A 92 5.76 -4.59 -19.70
C ASN A 92 4.73 -5.39 -18.90
N LEU A 93 4.23 -4.78 -17.81
CA LEU A 93 3.24 -5.39 -16.94
C LEU A 93 2.00 -4.50 -16.89
N TYR A 94 0.84 -5.10 -17.17
CA TYR A 94 -0.47 -4.51 -16.93
C TYR A 94 -1.14 -5.28 -15.79
N ILE A 95 -1.65 -4.57 -14.78
CA ILE A 95 -2.30 -5.17 -13.61
C ILE A 95 -3.64 -4.49 -13.41
N GLU A 96 -4.69 -5.30 -13.31
CA GLU A 96 -6.03 -4.84 -13.00
C GLU A 96 -6.35 -5.05 -11.51
N GLY A 97 -6.90 -4.04 -10.86
CA GLY A 97 -7.33 -4.09 -9.46
C GLY A 97 -7.23 -2.75 -8.74
N ASP A 98 -7.57 -2.74 -7.46
CA ASP A 98 -7.38 -1.58 -6.58
C ASP A 98 -5.90 -1.23 -6.47
N ASN A 99 -5.57 0.05 -6.69
CA ASN A 99 -4.18 0.50 -6.80
C ASN A 99 -3.39 0.31 -5.49
N LEU A 100 -4.02 0.51 -4.34
CA LEU A 100 -3.35 0.36 -3.04
C LEU A 100 -2.98 -1.09 -2.80
N GLU A 101 -3.88 -2.02 -3.10
CA GLU A 101 -3.62 -3.46 -2.97
C GLU A 101 -2.54 -3.94 -3.96
N VAL A 102 -2.62 -3.50 -5.22
CA VAL A 102 -1.60 -3.82 -6.24
C VAL A 102 -0.22 -3.30 -5.82
N LEU A 103 -0.12 -2.07 -5.32
CA LEU A 103 1.14 -1.49 -4.86
C LEU A 103 1.73 -2.25 -3.67
N LYS A 104 0.89 -2.74 -2.73
CA LYS A 104 1.34 -3.60 -1.62
C LYS A 104 1.96 -4.91 -2.11
N LEU A 105 1.39 -5.53 -3.14
CA LEU A 105 1.92 -6.76 -3.74
C LEU A 105 3.23 -6.53 -4.49
N LEU A 106 3.31 -5.44 -5.27
CA LEU A 106 4.52 -5.08 -6.02
C LEU A 106 5.68 -4.65 -5.14
N GLN A 107 5.39 -4.18 -3.92
CA GLN A 107 6.38 -3.65 -2.98
C GLN A 107 7.57 -4.61 -2.80
N LYS A 108 7.34 -5.92 -2.68
CA LYS A 108 8.41 -6.90 -2.42
C LYS A 108 9.36 -7.07 -3.62
N SER A 109 8.81 -7.14 -4.83
CA SER A 109 9.58 -7.45 -6.05
C SER A 109 10.23 -6.22 -6.67
N TYR A 110 9.61 -5.05 -6.49
CA TYR A 110 10.00 -3.79 -7.15
C TYR A 110 10.52 -2.71 -6.18
N TYR A 111 10.79 -3.06 -4.91
CA TYR A 111 11.37 -2.14 -3.93
C TYR A 111 12.64 -1.46 -4.46
N ASN A 112 12.66 -0.12 -4.47
CA ASN A 112 13.77 0.70 -4.98
C ASN A 112 14.19 0.41 -6.44
N LYS A 113 13.31 -0.17 -7.27
CA LYS A 113 13.58 -0.45 -8.70
C LYS A 113 12.85 0.49 -9.67
N ILE A 114 11.93 1.32 -9.18
CA ILE A 114 11.14 2.23 -10.01
C ILE A 114 11.87 3.55 -10.19
N LYS A 115 12.14 3.93 -11.46
CA LYS A 115 12.84 5.17 -11.81
C LYS A 115 11.93 6.39 -11.87
N CYS A 116 10.70 6.22 -12.34
CA CYS A 116 9.73 7.30 -12.54
C CYS A 116 8.32 6.77 -12.28
N ILE A 117 7.48 7.63 -11.71
CA ILE A 117 6.05 7.37 -11.48
C ILE A 117 5.28 8.52 -12.12
N TYR A 118 4.34 8.21 -13.01
CA TYR A 118 3.40 9.16 -13.59
C TYR A 118 1.98 8.74 -13.16
N ILE A 119 1.22 9.67 -12.58
CA ILE A 119 -0.15 9.45 -12.12
C ILE A 119 -1.03 10.64 -12.50
N ASP A 120 -2.28 10.36 -12.85
CA ASP A 120 -3.32 11.36 -13.13
C ASP A 120 -4.52 11.11 -12.19
N PRO A 121 -4.40 11.45 -10.89
CA PRO A 121 -5.46 11.21 -9.92
C PRO A 121 -6.64 12.19 -10.10
N PRO A 122 -7.84 11.86 -9.62
CA PRO A 122 -9.00 12.75 -9.71
C PRO A 122 -8.75 14.09 -8.98
N TYR A 123 -9.02 15.21 -9.66
CA TYR A 123 -8.65 16.57 -9.23
C TYR A 123 -9.56 17.22 -8.17
N ASN A 124 -10.55 16.50 -7.63
CA ASN A 124 -11.49 17.00 -6.62
C ASN A 124 -12.20 18.31 -6.98
N THR A 125 -12.59 18.47 -8.24
CA THR A 125 -13.24 19.68 -8.79
C THR A 125 -14.75 19.74 -8.51
N GLY A 126 -15.27 18.89 -7.63
CA GLY A 126 -16.68 18.85 -7.21
C GLY A 126 -17.64 18.06 -8.11
N LYS A 127 -17.21 17.58 -9.28
CA LYS A 127 -18.00 16.70 -10.17
C LYS A 127 -17.52 15.25 -10.20
N ASP A 128 -16.26 15.00 -9.81
CA ASP A 128 -15.56 13.73 -10.00
C ASP A 128 -15.25 12.97 -8.70
N PHE A 129 -15.89 13.32 -7.57
CA PHE A 129 -15.58 12.71 -6.27
C PHE A 129 -16.64 11.69 -5.83
N ILE A 130 -16.32 10.41 -6.03
CA ILE A 130 -16.98 9.31 -5.34
C ILE A 130 -15.90 8.49 -4.64
N TYR A 131 -15.53 8.90 -3.42
CA TYR A 131 -14.95 7.98 -2.45
C TYR A 131 -16.11 7.42 -1.64
N LYS A 132 -16.50 6.16 -1.89
CA LYS A 132 -17.30 5.45 -0.90
C LYS A 132 -16.35 5.03 0.23
N ASP A 133 -16.50 5.64 1.40
CA ASP A 133 -15.74 5.35 2.63
C ASP A 133 -15.96 3.91 3.18
N ASN A 134 -16.51 2.99 2.39
CA ASN A 134 -16.83 1.65 2.84
C ASN A 134 -15.68 0.66 2.56
N PHE A 135 -14.56 0.83 3.27
CA PHE A 135 -13.36 -0.04 3.18
C PHE A 135 -13.56 -1.49 3.67
N LYS A 136 -14.79 -1.89 4.00
CA LYS A 136 -15.09 -3.26 4.43
C LYS A 136 -14.97 -4.27 3.29
N ASP A 137 -15.20 -3.84 2.05
CA ASP A 137 -15.06 -4.68 0.85
C ASP A 137 -14.52 -3.87 -0.33
N ASN A 138 -13.19 -3.67 -0.38
CA ASN A 138 -12.54 -2.93 -1.46
C ASN A 138 -12.81 -3.56 -2.84
N LEU A 139 -12.96 -4.89 -2.90
CA LEU A 139 -13.24 -5.60 -4.14
C LEU A 139 -14.68 -5.32 -4.61
N GLU A 140 -15.68 -5.39 -3.74
CA GLU A 140 -17.08 -5.12 -4.11
C GLU A 140 -17.27 -3.66 -4.53
N ASN A 141 -16.68 -2.70 -3.81
CA ASN A 141 -16.71 -1.29 -4.21
C ASN A 141 -16.01 -1.07 -5.55
N TYR A 142 -14.86 -1.73 -5.80
CA TYR A 142 -14.18 -1.66 -7.08
C TYR A 142 -15.06 -2.21 -8.21
N LEU A 143 -15.70 -3.37 -8.01
CA LEU A 143 -16.61 -3.98 -8.98
C LEU A 143 -17.84 -3.10 -9.23
N GLU A 144 -18.35 -2.41 -8.21
CA GLU A 144 -19.45 -1.45 -8.35
C GLU A 144 -19.02 -0.22 -9.15
N LEU A 145 -17.87 0.37 -8.83
CA LEU A 145 -17.34 1.56 -9.51
C LEU A 145 -16.96 1.30 -10.97
N THR A 146 -16.42 0.11 -11.28
CA THR A 146 -16.05 -0.29 -12.64
C THR A 146 -17.23 -0.84 -13.45
N GLY A 147 -18.42 -0.93 -12.86
CA GLY A 147 -19.61 -1.50 -13.50
C GLY A 147 -19.51 -3.00 -13.78
N GLN A 148 -18.61 -3.71 -13.09
CA GLN A 148 -18.36 -5.14 -13.21
C GLN A 148 -19.29 -5.99 -12.31
N LEU A 149 -20.15 -5.36 -11.49
CA LEU A 149 -21.27 -6.06 -10.86
C LEU A 149 -22.30 -6.45 -11.93
N VAL A 150 -22.30 -7.73 -12.28
CA VAL A 150 -23.22 -8.29 -13.28
C VAL A 150 -24.66 -8.26 -12.74
N THR A 151 -25.38 -7.20 -13.06
CA THR A 151 -26.84 -7.21 -13.09
C THR A 151 -27.27 -7.11 -14.55
N GLY A 152 -27.32 -8.26 -15.22
CA GLY A 152 -27.89 -8.43 -16.55
C GLY A 152 -27.10 -7.78 -17.69
N GLU A 153 -26.52 -8.63 -18.55
CA GLU A 153 -26.10 -8.39 -19.93
C GLU A 153 -25.74 -6.95 -20.34
N ARG A 154 -24.44 -6.68 -20.60
CA ARG A 154 -24.08 -5.74 -21.67
C ARG A 154 -22.83 -6.18 -22.42
N GLU A 155 -22.99 -6.12 -23.73
CA GLU A 155 -22.08 -6.55 -24.78
C GLU A 155 -20.80 -5.71 -24.85
N ARG A 156 -19.78 -6.33 -25.43
CA ARG A 156 -18.42 -5.79 -25.59
C ARG A 156 -18.40 -4.60 -26.54
N GLU A 157 -18.19 -3.41 -26.00
CA GLU A 157 -17.58 -2.29 -26.73
C GLU A 157 -16.16 -2.06 -26.19
N ARG A 158 -15.19 -2.84 -26.69
CA ARG A 158 -13.77 -2.45 -26.66
C ARG A 158 -13.39 -2.00 -28.07
N GLU A 159 -13.67 -0.74 -28.38
CA GLU A 159 -13.08 -0.06 -29.53
C GLU A 159 -11.78 0.66 -29.14
N HIS A 160 -10.78 0.46 -29.98
CA HIS A 160 -9.70 1.39 -30.35
C HIS A 160 -8.87 2.04 -29.24
N TRP A 161 -7.82 1.34 -28.81
CA TRP A 161 -6.55 2.00 -28.49
C TRP A 161 -5.40 1.21 -29.12
N TYR A 162 -4.76 1.85 -30.12
CA TYR A 162 -3.52 1.40 -30.78
C TYR A 162 -2.32 1.54 -29.85
#